data_AF-A0A0F6RLP5-F1
#
_entry.id   AF-A0A0F6RLP5-F1
#
_cell.length_a   1.000
_cell.length_b   1.000
_cell.length_c   1.000
_cell.angle_alpha   90.00
_cell.angle_beta   90.00
_cell.angle_gamma   90.00
#
_symmetry.space_group_name_H-M   'P 1'
#
loop_
_entity.id
_entity.type
_entity.pdbx_description
1 polymer ?
#
loop_
_entity_poly.entity_id
_entity_poly.type
_entity_poly.pdbx_seq_one_letter_code
_entity_poly.pdbx_strand_id
1 'polypeptide(L)' 'MKSYADRIVSNCQDIAVVIFGIDQTEWGPEFAIQSDGKTRLRDCIPSGSNLTANWNQTYCH' A
#
# COMPACT_ATOMS: atom_id res chain seq x y z
N MET A 1 -15.86 17.16 5.03
CA MET A 1 -15.36 16.90 3.66
C MET A 1 -14.67 15.54 3.68
N LYS A 2 -14.93 14.67 2.69
CA LYS A 2 -14.16 13.42 2.55
C LYS A 2 -12.70 13.79 2.21
N SER A 3 -11.74 13.17 2.88
CA SER A 3 -10.33 13.42 2.62
C SER A 3 -9.95 12.97 1.21
N TYR A 4 -8.81 13.44 0.69
CA TYR A 4 -8.29 12.92 -0.58
C TYR A 4 -7.99 11.41 -0.47
N ALA A 5 -7.53 10.94 0.70
CA ALA A 5 -7.31 9.53 1.01
C ALA A 5 -8.62 8.72 0.93
N ASP A 6 -9.74 9.22 1.49
CA ASP A 6 -11.06 8.57 1.38
C ASP A 6 -11.48 8.34 -0.08
N ARG A 7 -11.20 9.32 -0.96
CA ARG A 7 -11.53 9.21 -2.39
C ARG A 7 -10.73 8.13 -3.10
N ILE A 8 -9.44 7.99 -2.77
CA ILE A 8 -8.59 6.98 -3.38
C ILE A 8 -8.99 5.58 -2.88
N VAL A 9 -9.14 5.42 -1.55
CA VAL A 9 -9.44 4.11 -0.94
C VAL A 9 -10.82 3.61 -1.32
N SER A 10 -11.84 4.47 -1.39
CA SER A 10 -13.20 4.06 -1.79
C SER A 10 -13.28 3.51 -3.21
N ASN A 11 -12.38 3.89 -4.11
CA ASN A 11 -12.29 3.30 -5.45
C ASN A 11 -11.61 1.93 -5.46
N CYS A 12 -10.84 1.58 -4.42
CA CYS A 12 -10.09 0.33 -4.30
C CYS A 12 -10.73 -0.68 -3.31
N GLN A 13 -11.97 -0.41 -2.88
CA GLN A 13 -12.77 -1.16 -1.90
C GLN A 13 -12.23 -1.17 -0.46
N ASP A 14 -10.94 -1.46 -0.24
CA ASP A 14 -10.37 -1.58 1.11
C ASP A 14 -9.09 -0.76 1.34
N ILE A 15 -8.12 -0.81 0.41
CA ILE A 15 -6.79 -0.20 0.56
C ILE A 15 -6.34 0.40 -0.77
N ALA A 16 -5.68 1.56 -0.70
CA ALA A 16 -4.91 2.10 -1.82
C ALA A 16 -3.41 2.02 -1.54
N VAL A 17 -2.60 1.86 -2.58
CA VAL A 17 -1.14 1.86 -2.50
C VAL A 17 -0.58 3.00 -3.33
N VAL A 18 0.38 3.74 -2.77
CA VAL A 18 1.16 4.77 -3.48
C VAL A 18 2.62 4.38 -3.46
N ILE A 19 3.28 4.49 -4.61
CA ILE A 19 4.71 4.23 -4.77
C ILE A 19 5.39 5.56 -5.09
N PHE A 20 6.44 5.90 -4.33
CA PHE A 20 7.32 7.00 -4.69
C PHE A 20 8.48 6.42 -5.50
N GLY A 21 8.34 6.40 -6.83
CA GLY A 21 9.39 5.91 -7.71
C GLY A 21 10.69 6.69 -7.52
N ILE A 22 11.80 5.97 -7.36
CA ILE A 22 13.13 6.55 -7.40
C ILE A 22 13.44 6.85 -8.87
N ASP A 23 13.98 8.03 -9.17
CA ASP A 23 14.25 8.50 -10.53
C ASP A 23 14.94 7.40 -11.37
N GLN A 24 14.43 7.19 -12.58
CA GLN A 24 14.89 6.18 -13.55
C GLN A 24 14.83 4.72 -13.07
N THR A 25 13.99 4.40 -12.08
CA THR A 25 13.78 3.02 -11.63
C THR A 25 12.29 2.66 -11.55
N GLU A 26 12.00 1.37 -11.69
CA GLU A 26 10.68 0.80 -11.36
C GLU A 26 10.52 0.56 -9.85
N TRP A 27 11.51 0.97 -9.05
CA TRP A 27 11.61 0.69 -7.63
C TRP A 27 11.28 1.93 -6.82
N GLY A 28 10.63 1.72 -5.68
CA GLY A 28 10.31 2.80 -4.76
C GLY A 28 9.66 2.26 -3.49
N PRO A 29 9.75 2.99 -2.38
CA PRO A 29 8.99 2.65 -1.19
C PRO A 29 7.49 2.70 -1.49
N GLU A 30 6.81 1.59 -1.23
CA GLU A 30 5.36 1.49 -1.33
C GLU A 30 4.71 1.83 0.01
N PHE A 31 3.68 2.66 0.00
CA PHE A 31 2.92 3.03 1.19
C PHE A 31 1.46 2.59 1.03
N ALA A 32 0.94 1.86 2.01
CA ALA A 32 -0.47 1.56 2.12
C ALA A 32 -1.21 2.73 2.77
N ILE A 33 -2.37 3.08 2.22
CA ILE A 33 -3.23 4.18 2.65
C ILE A 33 -4.59 3.63 3.07
N GLN A 34 -5.02 4.00 4.28
CA GLN A 34 -6.37 3.74 4.77
C GLN A 34 -7.30 4.93 4.53
N SER A 35 -8.61 4.69 4.54
CA SER A 35 -9.63 5.72 4.30
C SER A 35 -9.54 6.89 5.29
N ASP A 36 -9.13 6.62 6.53
CA ASP A 36 -8.90 7.63 7.56
C ASP A 36 -7.63 8.48 7.35
N GLY A 37 -6.90 8.24 6.25
CA GLY A 37 -5.68 8.95 5.90
C GLY A 37 -4.43 8.42 6.60
N LYS A 38 -4.51 7.35 7.39
CA LYS A 38 -3.32 6.70 7.93
C LYS A 38 -2.50 6.06 6.82
N THR A 39 -1.20 6.32 6.84
CA THR A 39 -0.25 5.78 5.89
C THR A 39 0.82 4.96 6.61
N ARG A 40 1.18 3.80 6.07
CA ARG A 40 2.31 2.99 6.54
C ARG A 40 3.14 2.51 5.36
N LEU A 41 4.46 2.51 5.54
CA LEU A 41 5.35 1.80 4.62
C LEU A 41 4.93 0.33 4.57
N ARG A 42 4.88 -0.25 3.38
CA ARG A 42 4.52 -1.66 3.22
C ARG A 42 5.68 -2.54 3.65
N ASP A 43 5.37 -3.50 4.50
CA ASP A 43 6.34 -4.51 4.92
C ASP A 43 6.41 -5.60 3.85
N CYS A 44 7.65 -5.93 3.50
CA CYS A 44 7.98 -7.03 2.60
C CYS A 44 7.91 -8.35 3.36
N ILE A 45 7.03 -9.26 2.97
CA ILE A 45 6.94 -10.61 3.54
C ILE A 45 7.37 -11.68 2.52
N PRO A 46 7.94 -12.82 2.97
CA PRO A 46 8.38 -13.88 2.08
C PRO A 46 7.24 -14.47 1.25
N SER A 47 7.47 -14.60 -0.06
CA SER A 47 6.65 -15.38 -0.97
C SER A 47 6.50 -16.83 -0.46
N GLY A 48 5.28 -17.38 -0.52
CA GLY A 48 5.02 -18.77 -0.10
C GLY A 48 4.73 -18.96 1.38
N SER A 49 4.63 -17.89 2.16
CA SER A 49 3.97 -17.98 3.47
C SER A 49 2.46 -18.24 3.27
N ASN A 50 1.90 -19.25 3.94
CA ASN A 50 0.44 -19.50 3.97
C ASN A 50 -0.34 -18.41 4.75
N LEU A 51 0.26 -17.24 4.97
CA LEU A 51 -0.29 -16.14 5.74
C LEU A 51 -1.00 -15.19 4.79
N THR A 52 -2.26 -14.86 5.05
CA THR A 52 -2.92 -13.74 4.38
C THR A 52 -2.17 -12.46 4.75
N ALA A 53 -1.66 -11.74 3.75
CA ALA A 53 -0.98 -10.46 3.97
C ALA A 53 -1.92 -9.47 4.68
N ASN A 54 -1.43 -8.84 5.74
CA ASN A 54 -2.12 -7.69 6.33
C ASN A 54 -2.17 -6.52 5.34
N TRP A 55 -3.03 -5.55 5.63
CA TRP A 55 -3.26 -4.39 4.77
C TRP A 55 -1.99 -3.58 4.42
N ASN A 56 -0.98 -3.60 5.30
CA ASN A 56 0.29 -2.93 5.12
C ASN A 56 1.42 -3.89 4.69
N GLN A 57 1.11 -5.08 4.18
CA GLN A 57 2.11 -6.08 3.77
C GLN A 57 2.02 -6.37 2.27
N THR A 58 3.14 -6.75 1.67
CA THR A 58 3.25 -7.22 0.27
C THR A 58 4.16 -8.42 0.19
N TYR A 59 3.86 -9.37 -0.70
CA TYR A 59 4.80 -10.46 -0.99
C TYR A 59 5.92 -9.94 -1.87
N CYS A 60 7.15 -10.25 -1.49
CA CYS A 60 8.33 -9.96 -2.30
C CYS A 60 8.82 -11.20 -3.00
N HIS A 61 9.23 -11.03 -4.26
CA HIS A 61 9.87 -12.05 -5.08
C HIS A 61 11.39 -11.94 -4.98
#